data_AF-A0A9D8RA19-F1
#
_entry.id   AF-A0A9D8RA19-F1
#
_cell.length_a   1.000
_cell.length_b   1.000
_cell.length_c   1.000
_cell.angle_alpha   90.00
_cell.angle_beta   90.00
_cell.angle_gamma   90.00
#
_symmetry.space_group_name_H-M   'P 1'
#
loop_
_entity.id
_entity.type
_entity.pdbx_description
1 polymer ?
#
loop_
_entity_poly.entity_id
_entity_poly.type
_entity_poly.pdbx_seq_one_letter_code
_entity_poly.pdbx_strand_id
1 'polypeptide(L)'
;MENQYQKQFPDLMVGKKVMYVHGFASSACSGTVGRMRTMLPSATVVAEDIPIDPHEGLAMLREMAEREQPDLIVGTSMGGMYTEQLHGFDRIVINPALRIADTMGAHGMVGKQTFLNPRKDGAQEFIVTKAMVKEYRAVQEQCFADTSEEEQRRVWGLFGDEDPLV
;
A
#
# COMPACT_ATOMS: atom_id res chain seq x y z
N MET A 1 -32.64 1.30 -0.27
CA MET A 1 -31.92 0.83 0.93
C MET A 1 -31.36 -0.54 0.60
N GLU A 2 -30.14 -0.62 0.09
CA GLU A 2 -29.49 -1.92 -0.15
C GLU A 2 -28.83 -2.38 1.14
N ASN A 3 -29.52 -3.28 1.85
CA ASN A 3 -28.90 -4.08 2.89
C ASN A 3 -28.21 -5.26 2.18
N GLN A 4 -27.07 -5.00 1.52
CA GLN A 4 -26.19 -6.08 1.07
C GLN A 4 -25.67 -6.75 2.34
N TYR A 5 -25.98 -8.03 2.54
CA TYR A 5 -25.33 -8.87 3.54
C TYR A 5 -23.81 -8.61 3.45
N GLN A 6 -23.26 -7.91 4.44
CA GLN A 6 -21.83 -7.64 4.47
C GLN A 6 -21.14 -9.00 4.58
N LYS A 7 -20.45 -9.41 3.52
CA LYS A 7 -19.73 -10.67 3.48
C LYS A 7 -18.65 -10.64 4.56
N GLN A 8 -18.67 -11.62 5.47
CA GLN A 8 -17.69 -11.75 6.55
C GLN A 8 -17.06 -13.14 6.51
N PHE A 9 -15.83 -13.23 6.95
CA PHE A 9 -15.04 -14.47 7.05
C PHE A 9 -14.49 -14.58 8.48
N PRO A 10 -15.33 -14.91 9.47
CA PRO A 10 -14.95 -14.90 10.88
C PRO A 10 -13.86 -15.92 11.24
N ASP A 11 -13.74 -17.01 10.47
CA ASP A 11 -12.75 -18.06 10.70
C ASP A 11 -11.40 -17.76 10.00
N LEU A 12 -11.32 -16.69 9.20
CA LEU A 12 -10.11 -16.32 8.48
C LEU A 12 -9.27 -15.32 9.30
N MET A 13 -7.95 -15.55 9.38
CA MET A 13 -6.99 -14.67 10.07
C MET A 13 -7.34 -14.41 11.55
N VAL A 14 -7.92 -15.40 12.24
CA VAL A 14 -8.32 -15.29 13.66
C VAL A 14 -7.13 -14.94 14.55
N GLY A 15 -7.25 -13.83 15.28
CA GLY A 15 -6.22 -13.34 16.20
C GLY A 15 -4.96 -12.81 15.49
N LYS A 16 -4.98 -12.70 14.16
CA LYS A 16 -3.86 -12.23 13.35
C LYS A 16 -3.92 -10.73 13.14
N LYS A 17 -2.77 -10.11 12.91
CA LYS A 17 -2.65 -8.69 12.57
C LYS A 17 -2.30 -8.53 11.09
N VAL A 18 -3.08 -7.72 10.38
CA VAL A 18 -2.86 -7.37 8.98
C VAL A 18 -2.53 -5.89 8.88
N MET A 19 -1.36 -5.58 8.33
CA MET A 19 -0.98 -4.21 7.98
C MET A 19 -1.37 -3.93 6.54
N TYR A 20 -2.13 -2.86 6.31
CA TYR A 20 -2.53 -2.45 4.97
C TYR A 20 -1.77 -1.20 4.52
N VAL A 21 -1.20 -1.27 3.31
CA VAL A 21 -0.40 -0.20 2.69
C VAL A 21 -1.16 0.31 1.46
N HIS A 22 -1.63 1.56 1.54
CA HIS A 22 -2.49 2.16 0.52
C HIS A 22 -1.71 2.68 -0.70
N GLY A 23 -2.41 2.85 -1.83
CA GLY A 23 -1.86 3.41 -3.06
C GLY A 23 -1.62 4.93 -3.01
N PHE A 24 -1.09 5.45 -4.12
CA PHE A 24 -0.81 6.88 -4.27
C PHE A 24 -2.07 7.74 -4.12
N ALA A 25 -1.94 8.92 -3.51
CA ALA A 25 -3.05 9.83 -3.20
C ALA A 25 -4.19 9.23 -2.35
N SER A 26 -4.04 8.03 -1.78
CA SER A 26 -5.04 7.43 -0.87
C SER A 26 -4.69 7.72 0.61
N SER A 27 -5.36 7.04 1.53
CA SER A 27 -5.18 7.20 2.97
C SER A 27 -5.58 5.92 3.75
N ALA A 28 -5.28 5.90 5.04
CA ALA A 28 -5.73 4.88 5.99
C ALA A 28 -7.25 4.84 6.18
N CYS A 29 -7.97 5.87 5.72
CA CYS A 29 -9.43 5.93 5.71
C CYS A 29 -10.05 5.44 4.38
N SER A 30 -9.26 4.79 3.52
CA SER A 30 -9.78 4.24 2.26
C SER A 30 -10.88 3.19 2.48
N GLY A 31 -11.78 3.08 1.51
CA GLY A 31 -12.84 2.07 1.52
C GLY A 31 -12.31 0.64 1.62
N THR A 32 -11.10 0.37 1.13
CA THR A 32 -10.45 -0.95 1.26
C THR A 32 -10.16 -1.30 2.71
N VAL A 33 -9.60 -0.37 3.50
CA VAL A 33 -9.34 -0.60 4.93
C VAL A 33 -10.65 -0.89 5.67
N GLY A 34 -11.71 -0.11 5.38
CA GLY A 34 -13.05 -0.35 5.93
C GLY A 34 -13.59 -1.73 5.57
N ARG A 35 -13.51 -2.11 4.29
CA ARG A 35 -13.94 -3.44 3.81
C ARG A 35 -13.14 -4.57 4.44
N MET A 36 -11.82 -4.44 4.60
CA MET A 36 -10.99 -5.45 5.26
C MET A 36 -11.43 -5.66 6.72
N ARG A 37 -11.67 -4.57 7.47
CA ARG A 37 -12.17 -4.65 8.86
C ARG A 37 -13.54 -5.33 8.94
N THR A 38 -14.43 -5.04 7.99
CA THR A 38 -15.74 -5.71 7.91
C THR A 38 -15.60 -7.19 7.54
N MET A 39 -14.79 -7.51 6.55
CA MET A 39 -14.66 -8.87 6.00
C MET A 39 -13.86 -9.81 6.91
N LEU A 40 -12.89 -9.28 7.66
CA LEU A 40 -12.01 -10.04 8.56
C LEU A 40 -12.25 -9.62 10.03
N PRO A 41 -13.45 -9.88 10.59
CA PRO A 41 -13.83 -9.34 11.90
C PRO A 41 -12.99 -9.90 13.06
N SER A 42 -12.34 -11.05 12.86
CA SER A 42 -11.47 -11.69 13.86
C SER A 42 -9.99 -11.30 13.73
N ALA A 43 -9.65 -10.45 12.76
CA ALA A 43 -8.30 -9.95 12.54
C ALA A 43 -8.18 -8.49 13.00
N THR A 44 -6.97 -8.09 13.39
CA THR A 44 -6.65 -6.67 13.64
C THR A 44 -6.10 -6.04 12.38
N VAL A 45 -6.81 -5.07 11.79
CA VAL A 45 -6.34 -4.35 10.58
C VAL A 45 -5.78 -2.96 10.95
N VAL A 46 -4.48 -2.79 10.75
CA VAL A 46 -3.76 -1.54 10.99
C VAL A 46 -3.38 -0.87 9.67
N ALA A 47 -3.51 0.46 9.61
CA ALA A 47 -3.15 1.28 8.45
C ALA A 47 -2.86 2.71 8.91
N GLU A 48 -1.84 3.32 8.33
CA GLU A 48 -1.45 4.72 8.56
C GLU A 48 -1.43 5.51 7.26
N ASP A 49 -1.56 6.83 7.38
CA ASP A 49 -1.48 7.73 6.24
C ASP A 49 -0.01 7.87 5.83
N ILE A 50 0.30 7.40 4.63
CA ILE A 50 1.68 7.41 4.14
C ILE A 50 2.08 8.85 3.77
N PRO A 51 3.27 9.34 4.20
CA PRO A 51 3.87 10.56 3.70
C PRO A 51 3.93 10.61 2.17
N ILE A 52 3.86 11.82 1.61
CA ILE A 52 3.99 12.01 0.16
C ILE A 52 5.45 11.89 -0.30
N ASP A 53 6.40 12.24 0.57
CA ASP A 53 7.81 11.95 0.28
C ASP A 53 8.05 10.44 0.32
N PRO A 54 8.63 9.83 -0.74
CA PRO A 54 8.73 8.39 -0.83
C PRO A 54 9.75 7.76 0.11
N HIS A 55 10.81 8.51 0.49
CA HIS A 55 11.78 8.03 1.45
C HIS A 55 11.20 8.05 2.86
N GLU A 56 10.53 9.13 3.23
CA GLU A 56 9.79 9.20 4.51
C GLU A 56 8.68 8.15 4.57
N GLY A 57 7.98 7.93 3.45
CA GLY A 57 6.95 6.91 3.31
C GLY A 57 7.46 5.51 3.60
N LEU A 58 8.54 5.09 2.91
CA LEU A 58 9.12 3.77 3.12
C LEU A 58 9.73 3.62 4.53
N ALA A 59 10.39 4.67 5.06
CA ALA A 59 10.94 4.65 6.41
C ALA A 59 9.85 4.47 7.48
N MET A 60 8.76 5.22 7.38
CA MET A 60 7.61 5.10 8.28
C MET A 60 7.00 3.69 8.22
N LEU A 61 6.86 3.12 7.01
CA LEU A 61 6.30 1.77 6.85
C LEU A 61 7.19 0.68 7.45
N ARG A 62 8.52 0.81 7.36
CA ARG A 62 9.47 -0.09 8.04
C ARG A 62 9.33 0.01 9.56
N GLU A 63 9.31 1.22 10.09
CA GLU A 63 9.11 1.44 11.54
C GLU A 63 7.74 0.89 12.01
N MET A 64 6.70 1.09 11.21
CA MET A 64 5.38 0.54 11.50
C MET A 64 5.38 -0.99 11.50
N ALA A 65 6.04 -1.64 10.53
CA ALA A 65 6.15 -3.09 10.49
C ALA A 65 6.93 -3.64 11.71
N GLU A 66 8.03 -2.98 12.09
CA GLU A 66 8.82 -3.33 13.28
C GLU A 66 8.00 -3.18 14.57
N ARG A 67 7.26 -2.08 14.72
CA ARG A 67 6.44 -1.80 15.90
C ARG A 67 5.22 -2.73 15.99
N GLU A 68 4.52 -2.91 14.88
CA GLU A 68 3.26 -3.64 14.85
C GLU A 68 3.44 -5.15 14.79
N GLN A 69 4.56 -5.64 14.25
CA GLN A 69 4.83 -7.07 13.99
C GLN A 69 3.63 -7.75 13.30
N PRO A 70 3.19 -7.28 12.11
CA PRO A 70 2.04 -7.86 11.44
C PRO A 70 2.33 -9.30 10.98
N ASP A 71 1.32 -10.17 11.06
CA ASP A 71 1.39 -11.52 10.47
C ASP A 71 1.32 -11.48 8.94
N LEU A 72 0.75 -10.41 8.37
CA LEU A 72 0.62 -10.22 6.93
C LEU A 72 0.62 -8.72 6.59
N ILE A 73 1.36 -8.34 5.55
CA ILE A 73 1.28 -7.01 4.95
C ILE A 73 0.59 -7.11 3.59
N VAL A 74 -0.43 -6.27 3.35
CA VAL A 74 -1.15 -6.20 2.08
C VAL A 74 -0.96 -4.82 1.47
N GLY A 75 -0.33 -4.76 0.29
CA GLY A 75 -0.15 -3.52 -0.46
C GLY A 75 -0.94 -3.51 -1.77
N THR A 76 -1.52 -2.37 -2.14
CA THR A 76 -2.23 -2.19 -3.41
C THR A 76 -1.64 -1.03 -4.21
N SER A 77 -1.60 -1.13 -5.55
CA SER A 77 -1.09 -0.05 -6.40
C SER A 77 0.32 0.40 -5.94
N MET A 78 0.59 1.70 -5.78
CA MET A 78 1.87 2.19 -5.24
C MET A 78 2.17 1.61 -3.83
N GLY A 79 1.16 1.29 -3.02
CA GLY A 79 1.38 0.62 -1.75
C GLY A 79 1.99 -0.76 -1.91
N GLY A 80 1.71 -1.44 -3.03
CA GLY A 80 2.38 -2.70 -3.40
C GLY A 80 3.86 -2.54 -3.69
N MET A 81 4.30 -1.41 -4.26
CA MET A 81 5.72 -1.09 -4.46
C MET A 81 6.46 -0.95 -3.12
N TYR A 82 5.86 -0.28 -2.13
CA TYR A 82 6.46 -0.23 -0.80
C TYR A 82 6.41 -1.58 -0.10
N THR A 83 5.24 -2.25 -0.13
CA THR A 83 5.07 -3.54 0.54
C THR A 83 6.09 -4.53 0.06
N GLU A 84 6.37 -4.63 -1.26
CA GLU A 84 7.39 -5.53 -1.80
C GLU A 84 8.74 -5.39 -1.08
N GLN A 85 9.14 -4.17 -0.73
CA GLN A 85 10.40 -3.84 -0.05
C GLN A 85 10.41 -4.07 1.47
N LEU A 86 9.30 -4.51 2.08
CA LEU A 86 9.19 -4.78 3.53
C LEU A 86 9.61 -6.23 3.85
N HIS A 87 10.90 -6.52 3.63
CA HIS A 87 11.50 -7.86 3.77
C HIS A 87 11.32 -8.47 5.17
N GLY A 88 11.31 -9.81 5.26
CA GLY A 88 11.15 -10.55 6.53
C GLY A 88 9.71 -10.75 7.02
N PHE A 89 8.73 -10.10 6.38
CA PHE A 89 7.30 -10.28 6.65
C PHE A 89 6.62 -11.07 5.54
N ASP A 90 5.50 -11.75 5.84
CA ASP A 90 4.64 -12.31 4.80
C ASP A 90 3.85 -11.17 4.13
N ARG A 91 3.77 -11.21 2.80
CA ARG A 91 3.33 -10.08 1.96
C ARG A 91 2.44 -10.53 0.82
N ILE A 92 1.39 -9.74 0.58
CA ILE A 92 0.59 -9.80 -0.65
C ILE A 92 0.65 -8.43 -1.32
N VAL A 93 1.09 -8.39 -2.57
CA VAL A 93 1.08 -7.19 -3.41
C VAL A 93 0.03 -7.35 -4.51
N ILE A 94 -0.93 -6.44 -4.56
CA ILE A 94 -2.08 -6.50 -5.46
C ILE A 94 -1.95 -5.37 -6.47
N ASN A 95 -1.85 -5.71 -7.75
CA ASN A 95 -1.65 -4.77 -8.86
C ASN A 95 -0.60 -3.71 -8.49
N PRO A 96 0.63 -4.11 -8.11
CA PRO A 96 1.62 -3.20 -7.59
C PRO A 96 2.12 -2.23 -8.67
N ALA A 97 2.12 -0.93 -8.37
CA ALA A 97 2.69 0.09 -9.25
C ALA A 97 4.21 0.21 -9.03
N LEU A 98 4.94 -0.82 -9.45
CA LEU A 98 6.40 -0.95 -9.29
C LEU A 98 7.20 0.12 -10.05
N ARG A 99 6.54 0.85 -10.95
CA ARG A 99 7.15 1.91 -11.79
C ARG A 99 6.40 3.24 -11.67
N ILE A 100 5.91 3.59 -10.48
CA ILE A 100 5.08 4.77 -10.25
C ILE A 100 5.69 6.08 -10.79
N ALA A 101 7.02 6.24 -10.76
CA ALA A 101 7.67 7.43 -11.29
C ALA A 101 7.48 7.59 -12.81
N ASP A 102 7.38 6.48 -13.56
CA ASP A 102 7.10 6.49 -14.99
C ASP A 102 5.63 6.89 -15.23
N THR A 103 4.71 6.34 -14.44
CA THR A 103 3.27 6.69 -14.46
C THR A 103 3.08 8.18 -14.18
N MET A 104 3.76 8.72 -13.16
CA MET A 104 3.67 10.14 -12.81
C MET A 104 4.12 11.05 -13.95
N GLY A 105 5.19 10.67 -14.65
CA GLY A 105 5.70 11.41 -15.81
C GLY A 105 4.79 11.32 -17.03
N ALA A 106 4.30 10.12 -17.36
CA ALA A 106 3.50 9.85 -18.55
C ALA A 106 2.08 10.40 -18.47
N HIS A 107 1.48 10.41 -17.27
CA HIS A 107 0.07 10.77 -17.07
C HIS A 107 -0.14 12.17 -16.46
N GLY A 108 0.88 13.03 -16.49
CA GLY A 108 0.73 14.43 -16.09
C GLY A 108 0.42 14.62 -14.59
N MET A 109 0.92 13.73 -13.73
CA MET A 109 0.67 13.80 -12.29
C MET A 109 1.52 14.87 -11.57
N VAL A 110 2.44 15.53 -12.29
CA VAL A 110 3.23 16.65 -11.77
C VAL A 110 2.33 17.87 -11.57
N GLY A 111 2.45 18.51 -10.40
CA GLY A 111 1.64 19.65 -10.00
C GLY A 111 0.71 19.31 -8.85
N LYS A 112 -0.37 20.08 -8.73
CA LYS A 112 -1.34 19.94 -7.65
C LYS A 112 -2.16 18.66 -7.82
N GLN A 113 -2.21 17.85 -6.77
CA GLN A 113 -2.99 16.63 -6.67
C GLN A 113 -3.94 16.70 -5.47
N THR A 114 -5.00 15.91 -5.51
CA THR A 114 -6.01 15.82 -4.45
C THR A 114 -5.99 14.41 -3.87
N PHE A 115 -6.04 14.28 -2.54
CA PHE A 115 -6.22 12.98 -1.91
C PHE A 115 -7.61 12.41 -2.24
N LEU A 116 -7.65 11.13 -2.59
CA LEU A 116 -8.88 10.39 -2.92
C LEU A 116 -9.72 10.05 -1.68
N ASN A 117 -9.10 10.11 -0.50
CA ASN A 117 -9.71 9.78 0.77
C ASN A 117 -9.28 10.80 1.84
N PRO A 118 -10.12 11.10 2.84
CA PRO A 118 -9.75 11.97 3.95
C PRO A 118 -8.52 11.44 4.69
N ARG A 119 -7.61 12.34 5.06
CA ARG A 119 -6.46 12.01 5.90
C ARG A 119 -6.71 12.37 7.37
N LYS A 120 -6.03 11.66 8.28
CA LYS A 120 -6.02 11.89 9.73
C LYS A 120 -5.49 13.29 10.06
N ASP A 121 -4.51 13.77 9.30
CA ASP A 121 -3.92 15.11 9.42
C ASP A 121 -4.80 16.24 8.82
N GLY A 122 -5.91 15.88 8.16
CA GLY A 122 -6.82 16.82 7.52
C GLY A 122 -6.36 17.38 6.17
N ALA A 123 -5.19 16.96 5.67
CA ALA A 123 -4.70 17.40 4.36
C ALA A 123 -5.60 16.88 3.23
N GLN A 124 -5.95 17.76 2.30
CA GLN A 124 -6.83 17.46 1.16
C GLN A 124 -6.08 17.44 -0.17
N GLU A 125 -4.97 18.18 -0.25
CA GLU A 125 -4.23 18.43 -1.48
C GLU A 125 -2.73 18.39 -1.19
N PHE A 126 -1.95 18.07 -2.22
CA PHE A 126 -0.50 18.04 -2.16
C PHE A 126 0.09 18.39 -3.52
N ILE A 127 1.40 18.65 -3.59
CA ILE A 127 2.08 19.01 -4.84
C ILE A 127 3.12 17.96 -5.17
N VAL A 128 3.00 17.36 -6.35
CA VAL A 128 4.04 16.50 -6.93
C VAL A 128 5.01 17.37 -7.71
N THR A 129 6.26 17.40 -7.28
CA THR A 129 7.32 18.15 -7.98
C THR A 129 8.12 17.23 -8.89
N LYS A 130 8.84 17.80 -9.87
CA LYS A 130 9.78 17.02 -10.69
C LYS A 130 10.90 16.37 -9.85
N ALA A 131 11.29 16.99 -8.74
CA ALA A 131 12.25 16.42 -7.81
C ALA A 131 11.65 15.18 -7.12
N MET A 132 10.43 15.28 -6.62
CA MET A 132 9.71 14.16 -6.01
C MET A 132 9.56 12.97 -6.95
N VAL A 133 9.31 13.19 -8.25
CA VAL A 133 9.29 12.09 -9.25
C VAL A 133 10.64 11.37 -9.34
N LYS A 134 11.77 12.08 -9.17
CA LYS A 134 13.10 11.46 -9.11
C LYS A 134 13.29 10.67 -7.81
N GLU A 135 12.82 11.17 -6.68
CA GLU A 135 12.86 10.44 -5.41
C GLU A 135 12.02 9.15 -5.49
N TYR A 136 10.82 9.20 -6.09
CA TYR A 136 10.01 8.01 -6.33
C TYR A 136 10.74 7.00 -7.23
N ARG A 137 11.48 7.48 -8.23
CA ARG A 137 12.32 6.61 -9.07
C ARG A 137 13.44 5.96 -8.26
N ALA A 138 14.12 6.70 -7.40
CA ALA A 138 15.19 6.15 -6.56
C ALA A 138 14.67 5.08 -5.60
N VAL A 139 13.47 5.26 -5.02
CA VAL A 139 12.85 4.26 -4.15
C VAL A 139 12.33 3.05 -4.92
N GLN A 140 11.67 3.24 -6.07
CA GLN A 140 11.13 2.11 -6.84
C GLN A 140 12.26 1.22 -7.43
N GLU A 141 13.43 1.80 -7.72
CA GLU A 141 14.60 1.05 -8.21
C GLU A 141 15.20 0.11 -7.14
N GLN A 142 14.78 0.24 -5.88
CA GLN A 142 15.13 -0.69 -4.80
C GLN A 142 14.18 -1.89 -4.70
N CYS A 143 13.08 -1.90 -5.47
CA CYS A 143 12.25 -3.08 -5.56
C CYS A 143 13.07 -4.29 -6.04
N PHE A 144 12.80 -5.46 -5.48
CA PHE A 144 13.52 -6.71 -5.74
C PHE A 144 15.01 -6.67 -5.39
N ALA A 145 15.42 -5.79 -4.48
CA ALA A 145 16.80 -5.76 -3.99
C ALA A 145 17.20 -7.04 -3.23
N ASP A 146 16.21 -7.77 -2.67
CA ASP A 146 16.40 -9.12 -2.14
C ASP A 146 15.44 -10.09 -2.82
N THR A 147 16.01 -11.06 -3.53
CA THR A 147 15.28 -12.14 -4.21
C THR A 147 15.76 -13.50 -3.73
N SER A 148 16.26 -13.58 -2.48
CA SER A 148 16.65 -14.84 -1.86
C SER A 148 15.49 -15.82 -1.80
N GLU A 149 15.80 -17.12 -1.71
CA GLU A 149 14.76 -18.17 -1.57
C GLU A 149 13.87 -17.98 -0.34
N GLU A 150 14.39 -17.35 0.72
CA GLU A 150 13.59 -17.02 1.89
C GLU A 150 12.53 -15.96 1.55
N GLU A 151 12.93 -14.83 0.97
CA GLU A 151 12.00 -13.75 0.64
C GLU A 151 11.01 -14.16 -0.45
N GLN A 152 11.43 -14.97 -1.42
CA GLN A 152 10.52 -15.53 -2.44
C GLN A 152 9.38 -16.35 -1.84
N ARG A 153 9.56 -16.97 -0.66
CA ARG A 153 8.50 -17.76 0.00
C ARG A 153 7.51 -16.90 0.78
N ARG A 154 7.81 -15.61 0.94
CA ARG A 154 7.03 -14.68 1.76
C ARG A 154 6.16 -13.73 0.95
N VAL A 155 6.39 -13.58 -0.36
CA VAL A 155 5.73 -12.53 -1.15
C VAL A 155 4.91 -13.06 -2.32
N TRP A 156 3.59 -12.87 -2.29
CA TRP A 156 2.69 -13.20 -3.40
C TRP A 156 2.22 -11.96 -4.14
N GLY A 157 2.36 -11.99 -5.47
CA GLY A 157 1.81 -10.98 -6.38
C GLY A 157 0.49 -11.44 -6.97
N LEU A 158 -0.51 -10.57 -6.91
CA LEU A 158 -1.80 -10.74 -7.59
C LEU A 158 -1.90 -9.66 -8.67
N PHE A 159 -1.98 -10.07 -9.93
CA PHE A 159 -1.99 -9.18 -11.08
C PHE A 159 -3.31 -9.36 -11.84
N GLY A 160 -3.95 -8.25 -12.17
CA GLY A 160 -5.12 -8.24 -13.03
C GLY A 160 -4.70 -8.37 -14.49
N ASP A 161 -5.27 -9.33 -15.20
CA ASP A 161 -4.93 -9.62 -16.60
C ASP A 161 -5.22 -8.44 -17.56
N GLU A 162 -6.12 -7.54 -17.15
CA GLU A 162 -6.63 -6.40 -17.93
C GLU A 162 -6.32 -5.06 -17.24
N ASP A 163 -5.30 -4.98 -16.39
CA ASP A 163 -4.87 -3.72 -15.79
C ASP A 163 -3.78 -3.06 -16.65
N PRO A 164 -4.09 -2.05 -17.49
CA PRO A 164 -3.12 -1.44 -18.39
C PRO A 164 -2.24 -0.38 -17.71
N LEU A 165 -2.45 -0.13 -16.42
CA LEU A 165 -1.82 0.97 -15.68
C LEU A 165 -0.68 0.50 -14.75
N VAL A 166 -0.49 -0.81 -14.58
CA VAL A 166 0.51 -1.44 -13.71
C VAL A 166 1.19 -2.62 -14.36
#